data_AF-A0AAD5KNR5-F1
#
_entry.id   AF-A0AAD5KNR5-F1
#
_cell.length_a   1.000
_cell.length_b   1.000
_cell.length_c   1.000
_cell.angle_alpha   90.00
_cell.angle_beta   90.00
_cell.angle_gamma   90.00
#
_symmetry.space_group_name_H-M   'P 1'
#
loop_
_entity.id
_entity.type
_entity.pdbx_description
1 polymer ?
#
loop_
_entity_poly.entity_id
_entity_poly.type
_entity_poly.pdbx_seq_one_letter_code
_entity_poly.pdbx_strand_id
1 'polypeptide(L)'
;MSLKTISPLIVMDPMQKRSFKIQMVEDDTETDENDFYQSLHRHSILHRLVLSRPLPRCLSLDTWYRIDLEVVNELGLPLKGERNASCCIHLMCELYVVDTDRGGLVRAPTSLNLSYRPLQIDGWDDSNALATTTTADEPGFHQSGQGGIEIKVSLASQQDARCMMQYTTKAKYLIRIASKSDSYQTVDVFPLTLGPLEFKKNRPYQQQQQRQQQNHYRQRSHHHHHQQQQQQQQQFKSFMPKSITPSVDTIGWNTGGDANVLRSETTYRLYSHGSLLEFGSGSKVEKAALLGRYFVVKEVWKMGTPGKIWDSALVLSDMFAKKIMQERTCLDGKHIVDLSAGTGCIGLLLGTLLRRLRPQHTCQLTLTDLPEALDLIRENHRLNVGHEPDPHIHIEKLCWGITRDAKQLIKKGGGGPDLILASDVLYDPKCFSALVDTLKALCVPGKTVIYLGYKRRGLKQEEEKLFFDLVNANFDITTVGTSHDHSLNHNGHHYDQGNEEEYQQPIGWEKDHGFMKRNHLTMDGRGWLGPAGTDSDIFDEARQEGKVIIYRLVKSV
;
A
#
# COMPACT_ATOMS: atom_id res chain seq x y z
N MET A 1 -4.30 -24.76 -22.78
CA MET A 1 -5.21 -25.13 -21.67
C MET A 1 -5.58 -23.84 -20.95
N SER A 2 -6.76 -23.31 -21.27
CA SER A 2 -7.25 -22.02 -20.78
C SER A 2 -7.65 -22.10 -19.31
N LEU A 3 -7.09 -21.22 -18.48
CA LEU A 3 -7.45 -21.03 -17.08
C LEU A 3 -8.69 -20.13 -17.03
N LYS A 4 -9.84 -20.72 -16.69
CA LYS A 4 -11.09 -20.00 -16.41
C LYS A 4 -10.99 -19.29 -15.06
N THR A 5 -11.09 -17.97 -15.04
CA THR A 5 -11.30 -17.17 -13.83
C THR A 5 -12.79 -17.05 -13.54
N ILE A 6 -13.18 -17.39 -12.31
CA ILE A 6 -14.55 -17.37 -11.78
C ILE A 6 -14.70 -16.11 -10.93
N SER A 7 -15.70 -15.28 -11.20
CA SER A 7 -16.13 -14.19 -10.29
C SER A 7 -17.39 -14.62 -9.52
N PRO A 8 -17.41 -14.55 -8.17
CA PRO A 8 -18.58 -14.89 -7.38
C PRO A 8 -19.52 -13.68 -7.22
N LEU A 9 -20.79 -13.82 -7.57
CA LEU A 9 -21.85 -12.91 -7.13
C LEU A 9 -22.59 -13.56 -5.95
N ILE A 10 -22.45 -12.94 -4.77
CA ILE A 10 -23.21 -13.29 -3.56
C ILE A 10 -24.49 -12.45 -3.57
N VAL A 11 -25.63 -13.10 -3.73
CA VAL A 11 -26.94 -12.55 -3.34
C VAL A 11 -27.39 -13.31 -2.10
N MET A 12 -27.66 -12.60 -1.01
CA MET A 12 -28.25 -13.18 0.20
C MET A 12 -29.77 -13.04 0.16
N ASP A 13 -30.51 -14.15 0.29
CA ASP A 13 -31.69 -14.28 1.16
C ASP A 13 -31.98 -15.77 1.46
N PRO A 14 -32.81 -16.16 2.46
CA PRO A 14 -32.45 -17.21 3.41
C PRO A 14 -33.19 -18.52 3.09
N MET A 15 -32.61 -19.64 3.51
CA MET A 15 -33.26 -20.96 3.50
C MET A 15 -33.74 -21.50 2.15
N GLN A 16 -32.91 -22.30 1.47
CA GLN A 16 -33.25 -23.66 1.02
C GLN A 16 -32.07 -24.31 0.26
N LYS A 17 -31.76 -25.56 0.60
CA LYS A 17 -30.77 -26.41 -0.07
C LYS A 17 -31.32 -26.86 -1.44
N ARG A 18 -30.58 -26.62 -2.55
CA ARG A 18 -30.48 -27.53 -3.73
C ARG A 18 -29.44 -27.01 -4.75
N SER A 19 -28.63 -27.93 -5.28
CA SER A 19 -27.59 -27.68 -6.28
C SER A 19 -28.19 -27.45 -7.67
N PHE A 20 -27.66 -26.48 -8.44
CA PHE A 20 -28.02 -26.32 -9.85
C PHE A 20 -26.79 -26.09 -10.75
N LYS A 21 -26.83 -26.76 -11.92
CA LYS A 21 -25.86 -26.67 -13.03
C LYS A 21 -26.06 -25.37 -13.81
N ILE A 22 -24.96 -24.74 -14.21
CA ILE A 22 -24.93 -23.53 -15.06
C ILE A 22 -24.85 -23.97 -16.54
N GLN A 23 -25.72 -23.41 -17.38
CA GLN A 23 -25.68 -23.53 -18.84
C GLN A 23 -25.14 -22.20 -19.40
N MET A 24 -24.09 -22.29 -20.22
CA MET A 24 -23.36 -21.16 -20.82
C MET A 24 -24.13 -20.61 -22.03
N VAL A 25 -24.21 -19.29 -22.16
CA VAL A 25 -24.58 -18.60 -23.41
C VAL A 25 -23.36 -17.74 -23.79
N GLU A 26 -22.87 -17.91 -25.01
CA GLU A 26 -21.74 -17.19 -25.60
C GLU A 26 -22.23 -15.87 -26.20
N ASP A 27 -21.56 -14.75 -25.89
CA ASP A 27 -21.78 -13.44 -26.52
C ASP A 27 -20.42 -12.82 -26.87
N ASP A 28 -20.34 -12.20 -28.05
CA ASP A 28 -19.11 -11.78 -28.75
C ASP A 28 -18.39 -10.63 -28.02
N THR A 29 -17.22 -10.90 -27.39
CA THR A 29 -16.56 -10.00 -26.40
C THR A 29 -15.09 -9.64 -26.69
N GLU A 30 -14.50 -10.06 -27.81
CA GLU A 30 -13.04 -9.91 -28.02
C GLU A 30 -12.55 -8.47 -28.28
N THR A 31 -13.38 -7.57 -28.83
CA THR A 31 -12.95 -6.19 -29.14
C THR A 31 -13.01 -5.26 -27.93
N ASP A 32 -14.05 -5.36 -27.11
CA ASP A 32 -14.23 -4.52 -25.92
C ASP A 32 -13.23 -4.85 -24.79
N GLU A 33 -12.85 -6.12 -24.64
CA GLU A 33 -11.83 -6.50 -23.64
C GLU A 33 -10.47 -5.89 -23.98
N ASN A 34 -10.06 -5.89 -25.26
CA ASN A 34 -8.76 -5.38 -25.68
C ASN A 34 -8.63 -3.86 -25.43
N ASP A 35 -9.68 -3.09 -25.72
CA ASP A 35 -9.71 -1.64 -25.46
C ASP A 35 -9.69 -1.32 -23.96
N PHE A 36 -10.39 -2.11 -23.14
CA PHE A 36 -10.36 -1.97 -21.69
C PHE A 36 -8.94 -2.22 -21.13
N TYR A 37 -8.31 -3.35 -21.49
CA TYR A 37 -6.95 -3.65 -21.01
C TYR A 37 -5.91 -2.64 -21.51
N GLN A 38 -6.05 -2.12 -22.72
CA GLN A 38 -5.17 -1.06 -23.22
C GLN A 38 -5.36 0.26 -22.46
N SER A 39 -6.60 0.64 -22.14
CA SER A 39 -6.89 1.81 -21.30
C SER A 39 -6.23 1.69 -19.92
N LEU A 40 -6.27 0.50 -19.31
CA LEU A 40 -5.60 0.24 -18.04
C LEU A 40 -4.07 0.42 -18.10
N HIS A 41 -3.44 0.08 -19.24
CA HIS A 41 -2.00 0.32 -19.44
C HIS A 41 -1.69 1.79 -19.74
N ARG A 42 -2.55 2.48 -20.51
CA ARG A 42 -2.34 3.88 -20.93
C ARG A 42 -2.39 4.85 -19.75
N HIS A 43 -3.28 4.61 -18.79
CA HIS A 43 -3.54 5.54 -17.67
C HIS A 43 -2.85 5.15 -16.35
N SER A 44 -2.01 4.10 -16.39
CA SER A 44 -1.15 3.75 -15.26
C SER A 44 0.12 4.59 -15.26
N ILE A 45 0.30 5.35 -14.18
CA ILE A 45 1.46 6.20 -13.93
C ILE A 45 2.26 5.73 -12.69
N LEU A 46 1.71 4.84 -11.87
CA LEU A 46 2.35 4.35 -10.64
C LEU A 46 2.86 2.93 -10.82
N HIS A 47 4.07 2.81 -11.33
CA HIS A 47 4.70 1.49 -11.44
C HIS A 47 5.27 1.04 -10.09
N ARG A 48 5.32 -0.26 -9.89
CA ARG A 48 5.69 -0.93 -8.65
C ARG A 48 6.73 -1.98 -8.96
N LEU A 49 7.75 -2.04 -8.11
CA LEU A 49 8.64 -3.19 -8.07
C LEU A 49 7.95 -4.32 -7.29
N VAL A 50 7.96 -5.53 -7.87
CA VAL A 50 7.51 -6.77 -7.23
C VAL A 50 8.59 -7.85 -7.34
N LEU A 51 8.55 -8.82 -6.43
CA LEU A 51 9.44 -9.99 -6.46
C LEU A 51 8.98 -11.00 -7.51
N SER A 52 9.77 -11.26 -8.54
CA SER A 52 9.46 -12.31 -9.53
C SER A 52 9.71 -13.71 -8.97
N ARG A 53 10.60 -13.83 -7.98
CA ARG A 53 10.89 -15.10 -7.31
C ARG A 53 10.77 -15.00 -5.79
N PRO A 54 10.32 -16.07 -5.11
CA PRO A 54 10.24 -16.06 -3.66
C PRO A 54 11.62 -15.97 -2.99
N LEU A 55 11.75 -15.14 -1.94
CA LEU A 55 12.99 -14.96 -1.17
C LEU A 55 12.85 -15.52 0.24
N PRO A 56 13.78 -16.35 0.77
CA PRO A 56 13.70 -16.81 2.15
C PRO A 56 13.70 -15.65 3.15
N ARG A 57 12.90 -15.75 4.22
CA ARG A 57 12.86 -14.74 5.29
C ARG A 57 14.09 -14.78 6.19
N CYS A 58 14.78 -15.92 6.25
CA CYS A 58 15.98 -16.12 7.05
C CYS A 58 17.21 -16.26 6.15
N LEU A 59 17.98 -15.19 6.04
CA LEU A 59 19.16 -15.10 5.18
C LEU A 59 20.45 -15.38 5.98
N SER A 60 21.40 -16.05 5.36
CA SER A 60 22.74 -16.26 5.92
C SER A 60 23.60 -15.01 5.69
N LEU A 61 24.31 -14.59 6.73
CA LEU A 61 25.34 -13.56 6.62
C LEU A 61 26.46 -14.04 5.69
N ASP A 62 27.08 -13.10 4.98
CA ASP A 62 28.19 -13.34 4.06
C ASP A 62 27.83 -14.23 2.85
N THR A 63 26.54 -14.31 2.51
CA THR A 63 26.02 -15.04 1.34
C THR A 63 25.31 -14.09 0.39
N TRP A 64 25.62 -14.20 -0.91
CA TRP A 64 24.91 -13.46 -1.96
C TRP A 64 23.56 -14.12 -2.24
N TYR A 65 22.51 -13.30 -2.31
CA TYR A 65 21.16 -13.71 -2.66
C TYR A 65 20.71 -12.96 -3.91
N ARG A 66 20.22 -13.71 -4.90
CA ARG A 66 19.62 -13.17 -6.12
C ARG A 66 18.19 -12.70 -5.83
N ILE A 67 17.89 -11.46 -6.21
CA ILE A 67 16.57 -10.82 -6.10
C ILE A 67 16.10 -10.50 -7.52
N ASP A 68 15.29 -11.38 -8.09
CA ASP A 68 14.63 -11.15 -9.38
C ASP A 68 13.42 -10.24 -9.17
N LEU A 69 13.34 -9.17 -9.96
CA LEU A 69 12.34 -8.12 -9.85
C LEU A 69 11.63 -7.88 -11.18
N GLU A 70 10.38 -7.44 -11.07
CA GLU A 70 9.57 -7.03 -12.22
C GLU A 70 8.91 -5.67 -11.94
N VAL A 71 8.82 -4.84 -12.98
CA VAL A 71 8.08 -3.60 -13.00
C VAL A 71 6.65 -3.88 -13.45
N VAL A 72 5.70 -3.64 -12.55
CA VAL A 72 4.27 -3.79 -12.81
C VAL A 72 3.53 -2.49 -12.56
N ASN A 73 2.34 -2.30 -13.14
CA ASN A 73 1.46 -1.20 -12.75
C ASN A 73 0.73 -1.48 -11.42
N GLU A 74 -0.14 -0.56 -10.98
CA GLU A 74 -0.99 -0.70 -9.79
C GLU A 74 -1.92 -1.93 -9.84
N LEU A 75 -2.25 -2.42 -11.03
CA LEU A 75 -3.05 -3.62 -11.22
C LEU A 75 -2.23 -4.91 -11.15
N GLY A 76 -0.92 -4.83 -11.27
CA GLY A 76 -0.01 -5.98 -11.29
C GLY A 76 0.29 -6.48 -12.70
N LEU A 77 -0.02 -5.68 -13.72
CA LEU A 77 0.29 -5.97 -15.11
C LEU A 77 1.72 -5.49 -15.42
N PRO A 78 2.55 -6.32 -16.08
CA PRO A 78 3.91 -5.95 -16.44
C PRO A 78 3.93 -4.86 -17.51
N LEU A 79 5.07 -4.18 -17.66
CA LEU A 79 5.31 -3.28 -18.79
C LEU A 79 5.15 -4.02 -20.13
N LYS A 80 4.67 -3.31 -21.15
CA LYS A 80 4.49 -3.84 -22.52
C LYS A 80 5.06 -2.88 -23.56
N GLY A 81 5.31 -3.40 -24.76
CA GLY A 81 5.73 -2.62 -25.93
C GLY A 81 7.02 -1.84 -25.73
N GLU A 82 7.10 -0.66 -26.32
CA GLU A 82 8.28 0.22 -26.27
C GLU A 82 8.67 0.60 -24.84
N ARG A 83 7.70 0.82 -23.94
CA ARG A 83 7.98 1.13 -22.52
C ARG A 83 8.71 -0.01 -21.81
N ASN A 84 8.43 -1.26 -22.17
CA ASN A 84 9.18 -2.41 -21.65
C ASN A 84 10.59 -2.45 -22.23
N ALA A 85 10.70 -2.36 -23.56
CA ALA A 85 11.98 -2.45 -24.28
C ALA A 85 12.96 -1.31 -23.97
N SER A 86 12.44 -0.15 -23.54
CA SER A 86 13.25 1.02 -23.13
C SER A 86 13.35 1.17 -21.61
N CYS A 87 12.85 0.22 -20.81
CA CYS A 87 12.87 0.31 -19.36
C CYS A 87 14.31 0.19 -18.84
N CYS A 88 14.84 1.27 -18.27
CA CYS A 88 16.12 1.33 -17.60
C CYS A 88 15.93 1.98 -16.24
N ILE A 89 16.36 1.31 -15.19
CA ILE A 89 16.22 1.78 -13.81
C ILE A 89 17.42 1.27 -13.02
N HIS A 90 18.30 2.15 -12.57
CA HIS A 90 19.34 1.77 -11.62
C HIS A 90 18.78 1.72 -10.20
N LEU A 91 19.18 0.71 -9.44
CA LEU A 91 18.67 0.44 -8.10
C LEU A 91 19.73 0.71 -7.04
N MET A 92 19.25 1.13 -5.87
CA MET A 92 20.02 1.16 -4.63
C MET A 92 19.30 0.34 -3.56
N CYS A 93 20.06 -0.15 -2.58
CA CYS A 93 19.49 -0.85 -1.44
C CYS A 93 19.92 -0.24 -0.11
N GLU A 94 18.98 -0.20 0.83
CA GLU A 94 19.19 0.31 2.18
C GLU A 94 18.66 -0.70 3.21
N LEU A 95 19.35 -0.84 4.34
CA LEU A 95 18.97 -1.75 5.42
C LEU A 95 18.34 -0.97 6.60
N TYR A 96 17.20 -1.46 7.07
CA TYR A 96 16.44 -0.92 8.19
C TYR A 96 16.16 -2.00 9.23
N VAL A 97 15.87 -1.59 10.46
CA VAL A 97 15.44 -2.46 11.56
C VAL A 97 14.15 -1.94 12.18
N VAL A 98 13.23 -2.85 12.48
CA VAL A 98 11.96 -2.52 13.15
C VAL A 98 12.26 -2.18 14.61
N ASP A 99 11.90 -0.97 15.02
CA ASP A 99 11.91 -0.54 16.42
C ASP A 99 10.51 -0.79 17.00
N THR A 100 10.34 -1.97 17.61
CA THR A 100 9.06 -2.40 18.19
C THR A 100 8.66 -1.57 19.39
N ASP A 101 9.62 -0.98 20.10
CA ASP A 101 9.37 -0.28 21.35
C ASP A 101 8.89 1.16 21.11
N ARG A 102 9.37 1.81 20.04
CA ARG A 102 9.02 3.20 19.70
C ARG A 102 8.09 3.35 18.49
N GLY A 103 7.81 2.26 17.79
CA GLY A 103 6.94 2.20 16.62
C GLY A 103 7.59 2.81 15.37
N GLY A 104 7.82 1.96 14.37
CA GLY A 104 8.35 2.33 13.05
C GLY A 104 9.70 1.68 12.75
N LEU A 105 10.40 2.24 11.77
CA LEU A 105 11.71 1.76 11.32
C LEU A 105 12.77 2.81 11.55
N VAL A 106 13.95 2.34 11.91
CA VAL A 106 15.18 3.12 11.96
C VAL A 106 16.22 2.49 11.04
N ARG A 107 17.18 3.30 10.57
CA ARG A 107 18.29 2.77 9.77
C ARG A 107 19.03 1.71 10.60
N ALA A 108 19.38 0.59 9.96
CA ALA A 108 20.00 -0.51 10.66
C ALA A 108 21.33 -0.07 11.31
N PRO A 109 21.74 -0.71 12.42
CA PRO A 109 22.99 -0.38 13.10
C PRO A 109 24.18 -0.48 12.15
N THR A 110 25.21 0.34 12.37
CA THR A 110 26.46 0.32 11.59
C THR A 110 27.24 -0.99 11.68
N SER A 111 26.82 -1.91 12.56
CA SER A 111 27.39 -3.25 12.70
C SER A 111 27.00 -4.21 11.57
N LEU A 112 26.01 -3.87 10.73
CA LEU A 112 25.65 -4.64 9.52
C LEU A 112 25.90 -3.80 8.27
N ASN A 113 26.62 -4.39 7.32
CA ASN A 113 26.87 -3.83 6.01
C ASN A 113 26.02 -4.56 4.97
N LEU A 114 25.20 -3.80 4.24
CA LEU A 114 24.49 -4.27 3.05
C LEU A 114 25.32 -3.94 1.81
N SER A 115 25.76 -4.98 1.10
CA SER A 115 26.37 -4.86 -0.22
C SER A 115 25.38 -5.32 -1.28
N TYR A 116 25.42 -4.69 -2.45
CA TYR A 116 24.59 -5.07 -3.59
C TYR A 116 25.34 -4.88 -4.90
N ARG A 117 24.99 -5.66 -5.93
CA ARG A 117 25.64 -5.66 -7.25
C ARG A 117 24.68 -6.11 -8.35
N PRO A 118 25.00 -5.84 -9.64
CA PRO A 118 24.20 -6.33 -10.76
C PRO A 118 24.02 -7.84 -10.73
N LEU A 119 22.90 -8.33 -11.27
CA LEU A 119 22.66 -9.75 -11.45
C LEU A 119 23.82 -10.36 -12.24
N GLN A 120 24.41 -11.42 -11.71
CA GLN A 120 25.40 -12.20 -12.44
C GLN A 120 24.63 -13.20 -13.30
N ILE A 121 24.75 -13.06 -14.62
CA ILE A 121 24.16 -13.98 -15.59
C ILE A 121 25.18 -15.09 -15.81
N ASP A 122 24.80 -16.35 -15.60
CA ASP A 122 25.63 -17.50 -15.98
C ASP A 122 25.08 -18.17 -17.24
N GLY A 123 25.87 -19.06 -17.84
CA GLY A 123 25.54 -19.68 -19.13
C GLY A 123 24.32 -20.62 -19.13
N TRP A 124 23.60 -20.76 -18.01
CA TRP A 124 22.37 -21.54 -17.89
C TRP A 124 21.10 -20.68 -17.88
N ASP A 125 21.23 -19.34 -17.76
CA ASP A 125 20.12 -18.42 -17.97
C ASP A 125 19.83 -18.38 -19.50
N ASP A 126 18.74 -19.04 -19.91
CA ASP A 126 18.35 -19.34 -21.30
C ASP A 126 18.67 -18.21 -22.31
N SER A 127 19.38 -18.59 -23.38
CA SER A 127 19.88 -17.73 -24.46
C SER A 127 18.80 -17.05 -25.33
N ASN A 128 17.53 -17.06 -24.91
CA ASN A 128 16.41 -16.36 -25.56
C ASN A 128 15.71 -15.33 -24.65
N ALA A 129 16.14 -15.14 -23.40
CA ALA A 129 15.49 -14.20 -22.46
C ALA A 129 16.29 -12.92 -22.16
N LEU A 130 17.59 -12.84 -22.49
CA LEU A 130 18.41 -11.66 -22.16
C LEU A 130 19.54 -11.38 -23.18
N ALA A 131 19.35 -11.80 -24.43
CA ALA A 131 20.35 -11.60 -25.48
C ALA A 131 20.25 -10.20 -26.11
N THR A 132 20.68 -9.18 -25.36
CA THR A 132 21.42 -8.00 -25.83
C THR A 132 21.64 -7.08 -24.63
N THR A 133 22.77 -7.19 -23.95
CA THR A 133 23.61 -6.08 -23.49
C THR A 133 24.73 -6.66 -22.63
N THR A 134 25.92 -6.08 -22.79
CA THR A 134 27.01 -6.05 -21.79
C THR A 134 26.52 -6.37 -20.38
N THR A 135 27.25 -7.22 -19.64
CA THR A 135 27.11 -7.37 -18.18
C THR A 135 26.84 -6.00 -17.60
N ALA A 136 25.60 -5.72 -17.19
CA ALA A 136 25.25 -4.35 -16.87
C ALA A 136 26.10 -3.91 -15.68
N ASP A 137 26.85 -2.81 -15.83
CA ASP A 137 27.76 -2.33 -14.79
C ASP A 137 26.98 -1.89 -13.53
N GLU A 138 25.68 -1.60 -13.69
CA GLU A 138 24.82 -1.07 -12.64
C GLU A 138 23.68 -2.04 -12.25
N PRO A 139 23.38 -2.21 -10.95
CA PRO A 139 22.28 -3.04 -10.49
C PRO A 139 20.92 -2.48 -10.87
N GLY A 140 20.01 -3.31 -11.38
CA GLY A 140 18.65 -2.89 -11.68
C GLY A 140 18.06 -3.48 -12.96
N PHE A 141 17.43 -2.62 -13.75
CA PHE A 141 16.69 -2.94 -14.97
C PHE A 141 17.40 -2.33 -16.17
N HIS A 142 17.54 -3.11 -17.24
CA HIS A 142 18.26 -2.74 -18.46
C HIS A 142 17.46 -3.18 -19.68
N GLN A 143 16.91 -2.21 -20.41
CA GLN A 143 16.10 -2.43 -21.61
C GLN A 143 14.96 -3.46 -21.44
N SER A 144 14.45 -3.59 -20.22
CA SER A 144 13.44 -4.58 -19.86
C SER A 144 12.73 -4.19 -18.56
N GLY A 145 11.43 -4.44 -18.48
CA GLY A 145 10.65 -4.38 -17.24
C GLY A 145 10.98 -5.53 -16.28
N GLN A 146 11.82 -6.48 -16.69
CA GLN A 146 12.38 -7.52 -15.83
C GLN A 146 13.86 -7.24 -15.56
N GLY A 147 14.27 -7.39 -14.32
CA GLY A 147 15.62 -7.10 -13.89
C GLY A 147 15.86 -7.63 -12.48
N GLY A 148 16.81 -7.02 -11.78
CA GLY A 148 17.04 -7.40 -10.39
C GLY A 148 18.40 -7.01 -9.88
N ILE A 149 18.75 -7.62 -8.75
CA ILE A 149 19.95 -7.30 -8.01
C ILE A 149 20.42 -8.51 -7.18
N GLU A 150 21.72 -8.63 -6.97
CA GLU A 150 22.25 -9.51 -5.92
C GLU A 150 22.55 -8.71 -4.66
N ILE A 151 22.16 -9.23 -3.50
CA ILE A 151 22.40 -8.60 -2.20
C ILE A 151 23.18 -9.52 -1.26
N LYS A 152 24.00 -8.94 -0.39
CA LYS A 152 24.71 -9.64 0.68
C LYS A 152 24.74 -8.77 1.93
N VAL A 153 24.43 -9.39 3.08
CA VAL A 153 24.57 -8.73 4.38
C VAL A 153 25.74 -9.36 5.14
N SER A 154 26.64 -8.51 5.61
CA SER A 154 27.88 -8.88 6.31
C SER A 154 28.00 -8.14 7.63
N LEU A 155 28.77 -8.68 8.58
CA LEU A 155 29.13 -7.96 9.80
C LEU A 155 30.22 -6.93 9.51
N ALA A 156 30.12 -5.75 10.10
CA ALA A 156 31.10 -4.67 9.90
C ALA A 156 32.47 -4.98 10.55
N SER A 157 32.50 -5.69 11.70
CA SER A 157 33.74 -6.14 12.34
C SER A 157 33.59 -7.47 13.09
N GLN A 158 34.72 -8.13 13.38
CA GLN A 158 34.75 -9.35 14.22
C GLN A 158 34.41 -9.08 15.70
N GLN A 159 34.62 -7.85 16.22
CA GLN A 159 34.25 -7.47 17.59
C GLN A 159 32.73 -7.30 17.72
N ASP A 160 32.07 -6.75 16.69
CA ASP A 160 30.60 -6.61 16.64
C ASP A 160 29.90 -7.97 16.68
N ALA A 161 30.56 -9.04 16.21
CA ALA A 161 30.02 -10.39 16.23
C ALA A 161 29.72 -10.93 17.65
N ARG A 162 30.40 -10.43 18.70
CA ARG A 162 30.15 -10.83 20.09
C ARG A 162 28.97 -10.06 20.71
N CYS A 163 28.84 -8.76 20.40
CA CYS A 163 27.73 -7.92 20.86
C CYS A 163 26.39 -8.31 20.18
N MET A 164 26.46 -8.72 18.92
CA MET A 164 25.29 -9.08 18.10
C MET A 164 24.57 -10.37 18.50
N MET A 165 25.18 -11.26 19.29
CA MET A 165 24.51 -12.49 19.75
C MET A 165 23.25 -12.22 20.59
N GLN A 166 23.12 -11.03 21.19
CA GLN A 166 21.91 -10.64 21.92
C GLN A 166 20.82 -9.99 21.03
N TYR A 167 21.15 -9.46 19.85
CA TYR A 167 20.26 -8.61 19.06
C TYR A 167 19.81 -9.22 17.71
N THR A 168 20.64 -10.03 17.03
CA THR A 168 20.31 -10.52 15.67
C THR A 168 19.24 -11.60 15.60
N THR A 169 18.99 -12.32 16.70
CA THR A 169 18.04 -13.44 16.73
C THR A 169 16.59 -13.01 16.98
N LYS A 170 16.37 -11.77 17.42
CA LYS A 170 15.04 -11.23 17.70
C LYS A 170 14.68 -10.02 16.82
N ALA A 171 15.66 -9.25 16.36
CA ALA A 171 15.42 -8.09 15.52
C ALA A 171 14.88 -8.49 14.13
N LYS A 172 13.92 -7.72 13.63
CA LYS A 172 13.36 -7.88 12.30
C LYS A 172 13.91 -6.80 11.39
N TYR A 173 14.55 -7.20 10.30
CA TYR A 173 15.20 -6.29 9.36
C TYR A 173 14.36 -6.12 8.10
N LEU A 174 14.51 -4.97 7.46
CA LEU A 174 13.90 -4.69 6.16
C LEU A 174 14.96 -4.19 5.19
N ILE A 175 14.88 -4.62 3.94
CA ILE A 175 15.73 -4.12 2.85
C ILE A 175 14.86 -3.31 1.91
N ARG A 176 15.09 -2.00 1.86
CA ARG A 176 14.44 -1.11 0.89
C ARG A 176 15.24 -1.14 -0.41
N ILE A 177 14.55 -1.40 -1.51
CA ILE A 177 15.04 -1.34 -2.88
C ILE A 177 14.35 -0.15 -3.54
N ALA A 178 15.12 0.82 -4.03
CA ALA A 178 14.60 2.05 -4.63
C ALA A 178 15.38 2.40 -5.89
N SER A 179 14.77 3.18 -6.79
CA SER A 179 15.50 3.76 -7.91
C SER A 179 16.55 4.76 -7.43
N LYS A 180 17.67 4.82 -8.15
CA LYS A 180 18.64 5.91 -8.04
C LYS A 180 18.07 7.13 -8.75
N SER A 181 18.23 8.30 -8.16
CA SER A 181 17.90 9.58 -8.81
C SER A 181 19.00 9.95 -9.81
N ASP A 182 19.06 9.22 -10.92
CA ASP A 182 19.97 9.48 -12.03
C ASP A 182 19.22 9.69 -13.34
N SER A 183 19.92 10.19 -14.36
CA SER A 183 19.33 10.53 -15.67
C SER A 183 18.97 9.33 -16.53
N TYR A 184 19.25 8.09 -16.08
CA TYR A 184 18.99 6.88 -16.85
C TYR A 184 17.63 6.27 -16.55
N GLN A 185 16.95 6.72 -15.50
CA GLN A 185 15.63 6.23 -15.13
C GLN A 185 14.59 6.59 -16.19
N THR A 186 14.04 5.60 -16.88
CA THR A 186 13.01 5.81 -17.91
C THR A 186 11.58 5.60 -17.41
N VAL A 187 11.42 4.97 -16.24
CA VAL A 187 10.12 4.69 -15.63
C VAL A 187 10.16 5.03 -14.14
N ASP A 188 9.17 5.79 -13.66
CA ASP A 188 8.96 6.04 -12.24
C ASP A 188 8.37 4.83 -11.53
N VAL A 189 9.11 4.31 -10.54
CA VAL A 189 8.72 3.13 -9.75
C VAL A 189 8.73 3.42 -8.25
N PHE A 190 7.71 2.92 -7.55
CA PHE A 190 7.70 2.94 -6.10
C PHE A 190 8.74 1.97 -5.52
N PRO A 191 9.44 2.36 -4.45
CA PRO A 191 10.39 1.49 -3.78
C PRO A 191 9.69 0.24 -3.24
N LEU A 192 10.37 -0.89 -3.30
CA LEU A 192 9.96 -2.15 -2.71
C LEU A 192 10.72 -2.35 -1.40
N THR A 193 10.03 -2.68 -0.32
CA THR A 193 10.67 -3.06 0.93
C THR A 193 10.47 -4.55 1.19
N LEU A 194 11.59 -5.27 1.28
CA LEU A 194 11.65 -6.70 1.55
C LEU A 194 11.72 -6.96 3.05
N GLY A 195 10.85 -7.84 3.55
CA GLY A 195 10.90 -8.37 4.91
C GLY A 195 9.54 -8.48 5.59
N PRO A 196 9.48 -8.52 6.94
CA PRO A 196 10.61 -8.67 7.86
C PRO A 196 11.50 -9.88 7.55
N LEU A 197 12.82 -9.66 7.65
CA LEU A 197 13.92 -10.60 7.45
C LEU A 197 14.66 -10.87 8.78
N GLU A 198 15.26 -12.05 8.88
CA GLU A 198 16.18 -12.45 9.94
C GLU A 198 17.53 -12.84 9.33
N PHE A 199 18.61 -12.55 10.06
CA PHE A 199 19.96 -12.92 9.63
C PHE A 199 20.58 -13.94 10.58
N LYS A 200 21.10 -15.03 10.01
CA LYS A 200 21.84 -16.06 10.74
C LYS A 200 23.31 -16.06 10.33
N LYS A 201 24.19 -16.33 11.29
CA LYS A 201 25.62 -16.50 11.00
C LYS A 201 25.84 -17.77 10.18
N ASN A 202 26.69 -17.69 9.17
CA ASN A 202 27.17 -18.87 8.49
C ASN A 202 27.98 -19.74 9.48
N ARG A 203 27.56 -20.99 9.66
CA ARG A 203 28.37 -21.97 10.39
C ARG A 203 29.56 -22.36 9.51
N PRO A 204 30.76 -22.55 10.08
CA PRO A 204 31.91 -23.04 9.32
C PRO A 204 31.54 -24.29 8.53
N TYR A 205 32.00 -24.37 7.28
CA TYR A 205 31.71 -25.43 6.31
C TYR A 205 31.84 -26.86 6.89
N GLN A 206 32.83 -27.07 7.77
CA GLN A 206 33.06 -28.33 8.48
C GLN A 206 31.88 -28.79 9.37
N GLN A 207 31.18 -27.85 10.04
CA GLN A 207 30.01 -28.18 10.88
C GLN A 207 28.75 -28.42 10.05
N GLN A 208 28.67 -27.87 8.83
CA GLN A 208 27.55 -28.13 7.91
C GLN A 208 27.62 -29.56 7.36
N GLN A 209 28.82 -30.03 6.98
CA GLN A 209 29.02 -31.42 6.54
C GLN A 209 28.70 -32.43 7.65
N GLN A 210 29.14 -32.19 8.88
CA GLN A 210 28.81 -33.07 10.02
C GLN A 210 27.31 -33.17 10.28
N ARG A 211 26.57 -32.07 10.14
CA ARG A 211 25.10 -32.08 10.29
C ARG A 211 24.38 -32.72 9.11
N GLN A 212 24.85 -32.54 7.88
CA GLN A 212 24.29 -33.23 6.72
C GLN A 212 24.51 -34.74 6.85
N GLN A 213 25.70 -35.16 7.29
CA GLN A 213 25.96 -36.57 7.61
C GLN A 213 25.05 -37.05 8.75
N GLN A 214 24.97 -36.34 9.89
CA GLN A 214 24.08 -36.71 11.01
C GLN A 214 22.59 -36.75 10.62
N ASN A 215 22.12 -35.84 9.77
CA ASN A 215 20.76 -35.83 9.26
C ASN A 215 20.52 -36.98 8.28
N HIS A 216 21.51 -37.34 7.45
CA HIS A 216 21.45 -38.51 6.58
C HIS A 216 21.40 -39.81 7.40
N TYR A 217 22.17 -39.89 8.50
CA TYR A 217 22.09 -40.99 9.47
C TYR A 217 20.75 -41.06 10.21
N ARG A 218 20.18 -39.91 10.62
CA ARG A 218 18.85 -39.84 11.25
C ARG A 218 17.72 -40.21 10.29
N GLN A 219 17.77 -39.76 9.04
CA GLN A 219 16.78 -40.12 8.02
C GLN A 219 16.83 -41.61 7.69
N ARG A 220 18.02 -42.21 7.59
CA ARG A 220 18.16 -43.68 7.45
C ARG A 220 17.60 -44.44 8.65
N SER A 221 17.83 -43.95 9.87
CA SER A 221 17.29 -44.55 11.10
C SER A 221 15.75 -44.43 11.19
N HIS A 222 15.19 -43.29 10.78
CA HIS A 222 13.74 -43.10 10.70
C HIS A 222 13.09 -43.93 9.60
N HIS A 223 13.74 -44.11 8.44
CA HIS A 223 13.23 -45.00 7.39
C HIS A 223 13.15 -46.46 7.87
N HIS A 224 14.15 -46.91 8.64
CA HIS A 224 14.16 -48.25 9.24
C HIS A 224 13.07 -48.43 10.32
N HIS A 225 12.86 -47.43 11.19
CA HIS A 225 11.79 -47.47 12.19
C HIS A 225 10.39 -47.35 11.58
N HIS A 226 10.23 -46.57 10.50
CA HIS A 226 8.94 -46.38 9.85
C HIS A 226 8.53 -47.62 9.03
N GLN A 227 9.48 -48.35 8.43
CA GLN A 227 9.18 -49.66 7.82
C GLN A 227 8.76 -50.72 8.85
N GLN A 228 9.38 -50.76 10.03
CA GLN A 228 8.97 -51.67 11.11
C GLN A 228 7.60 -51.31 11.71
N GLN A 229 7.29 -50.01 11.87
CA GLN A 229 5.98 -49.56 12.35
C GLN A 229 4.86 -49.75 11.31
N GLN A 230 5.14 -49.62 10.00
CA GLN A 230 4.15 -49.88 8.96
C GLN A 230 3.81 -51.37 8.84
N GLN A 231 4.75 -52.28 9.10
CA GLN A 231 4.48 -53.72 9.19
C GLN A 231 3.61 -54.07 10.42
N GLN A 232 3.80 -53.39 11.57
CA GLN A 232 2.96 -53.59 12.76
C GLN A 232 1.57 -52.92 12.65
N GLN A 233 1.46 -51.76 11.98
CA GLN A 233 0.18 -51.06 11.80
C GLN A 233 -0.74 -51.71 10.76
N GLN A 234 -0.22 -52.52 9.83
CA GLN A 234 -1.05 -53.30 8.89
C GLN A 234 -1.80 -54.46 9.57
N GLN A 235 -1.40 -54.89 10.78
CA GLN A 235 -2.14 -55.89 11.57
C GLN A 235 -3.25 -55.29 12.46
N PHE A 236 -3.23 -53.98 12.74
CA PHE A 236 -4.11 -53.36 13.76
C PHE A 236 -5.24 -52.47 13.22
N LYS A 237 -5.42 -52.35 11.89
CA LYS A 237 -6.48 -51.51 11.27
C LYS A 237 -7.75 -52.28 10.87
N SER A 238 -8.15 -53.30 11.62
CA SER A 238 -9.44 -53.99 11.42
C SER A 238 -10.52 -53.69 12.47
N PHE A 239 -10.23 -52.88 13.51
CA PHE A 239 -11.23 -52.56 14.53
C PHE A 239 -11.24 -51.09 14.96
N MET A 240 -12.42 -50.49 14.80
CA MET A 240 -13.01 -49.34 15.54
C MET A 240 -13.01 -47.92 14.91
N PRO A 241 -14.05 -47.10 15.24
CA PRO A 241 -14.57 -46.02 14.40
C PRO A 241 -14.22 -44.60 14.88
N LYS A 242 -14.64 -43.64 14.05
CA LYS A 242 -14.48 -42.18 14.16
C LYS A 242 -14.93 -41.61 15.51
N SER A 243 -14.11 -40.72 16.08
CA SER A 243 -14.57 -39.71 17.04
C SER A 243 -13.89 -38.37 16.81
N ILE A 244 -14.62 -37.32 17.20
CA ILE A 244 -14.38 -35.89 17.02
C ILE A 244 -13.79 -35.33 18.33
N THR A 245 -13.15 -34.16 18.23
CA THR A 245 -12.99 -33.06 19.23
C THR A 245 -11.51 -32.73 19.58
N PRO A 246 -11.21 -31.59 20.25
CA PRO A 246 -11.02 -30.25 19.66
C PRO A 246 -9.70 -29.59 20.14
N SER A 247 -9.56 -28.25 19.98
CA SER A 247 -8.60 -27.34 20.64
C SER A 247 -7.19 -27.24 20.00
N VAL A 248 -6.42 -26.13 20.06
CA VAL A 248 -6.37 -24.93 20.92
C VAL A 248 -5.87 -23.75 20.06
N ASP A 249 -6.52 -22.59 20.13
CA ASP A 249 -6.01 -21.36 19.51
C ASP A 249 -4.82 -20.80 20.30
N THR A 250 -3.66 -20.75 19.65
CA THR A 250 -2.56 -19.86 20.03
C THR A 250 -2.29 -18.98 18.82
N ILE A 251 -2.72 -17.71 18.89
CA ILE A 251 -2.57 -16.74 17.79
C ILE A 251 -1.09 -16.30 17.74
N GLY A 252 -0.26 -17.12 17.09
CA GLY A 252 0.96 -16.68 16.45
C GLY A 252 0.62 -16.04 15.09
N TRP A 253 1.55 -15.26 14.54
CA TRP A 253 1.46 -14.66 13.20
C TRP A 253 1.02 -15.69 12.15
N ASN A 254 -0.29 -15.78 11.91
CA ASN A 254 -0.90 -16.85 11.13
C ASN A 254 -0.93 -16.41 9.67
N THR A 255 0.22 -16.47 9.01
CA THR A 255 0.28 -16.38 7.55
C THR A 255 0.00 -17.77 6.98
N GLY A 256 -1.24 -18.04 6.59
CA GLY A 256 -1.54 -19.23 5.80
C GLY A 256 -0.72 -19.23 4.50
N GLY A 257 0.14 -20.26 4.34
CA GLY A 257 1.09 -20.45 3.24
C GLY A 257 2.54 -20.22 3.66
N ASP A 258 3.43 -21.22 3.47
CA ASP A 258 4.87 -21.26 3.81
C ASP A 258 5.43 -19.99 4.47
N ALA A 259 5.27 -19.87 5.80
CA ALA A 259 5.62 -18.69 6.59
C ALA A 259 7.10 -18.25 6.51
N ASN A 260 7.95 -19.05 5.85
CA ASN A 260 9.40 -18.86 5.78
C ASN A 260 9.88 -18.13 4.52
N VAL A 261 8.99 -17.72 3.62
CA VAL A 261 9.37 -17.11 2.32
C VAL A 261 8.59 -15.81 2.06
N LEU A 262 9.25 -14.81 1.48
CA LEU A 262 8.67 -13.59 0.91
C LEU A 262 8.24 -13.84 -0.53
N ARG A 263 7.07 -13.34 -0.92
CA ARG A 263 6.50 -13.48 -2.27
C ARG A 263 6.04 -12.12 -2.77
N SER A 264 5.89 -11.95 -4.08
CA SER A 264 5.29 -10.75 -4.71
C SER A 264 3.93 -10.38 -4.12
N GLU A 265 3.17 -11.37 -3.67
CA GLU A 265 1.84 -11.18 -3.10
C GLU A 265 1.82 -10.31 -1.84
N THR A 266 2.96 -10.12 -1.17
CA THR A 266 3.06 -9.26 0.01
C THR A 266 4.26 -8.32 -0.11
N THR A 267 3.98 -7.03 -0.28
CA THR A 267 5.01 -6.00 -0.40
C THR A 267 4.89 -5.00 0.74
N TYR A 268 6.00 -4.40 1.15
CA TYR A 268 5.98 -3.30 2.11
C TYR A 268 6.42 -2.02 1.40
N ARG A 269 5.75 -0.92 1.70
CA ARG A 269 6.08 0.43 1.25
C ARG A 269 6.60 1.23 2.42
N LEU A 270 7.67 1.98 2.16
CA LEU A 270 8.37 2.75 3.18
C LEU A 270 8.36 4.23 2.81
N TYR A 271 7.78 5.04 3.68
CA TYR A 271 7.63 6.48 3.49
C TYR A 271 8.43 7.23 4.56
N SER A 272 9.38 8.06 4.14
CA SER A 272 10.17 8.87 5.07
C SER A 272 9.33 10.04 5.57
N HIS A 273 9.24 10.23 6.88
CA HIS A 273 8.68 11.46 7.43
C HIS A 273 9.61 12.66 7.16
N GLY A 274 10.89 12.41 6.90
CA GLY A 274 11.89 13.44 6.64
C GLY A 274 11.59 14.29 5.42
N SER A 275 10.98 13.74 4.36
CA SER A 275 10.57 14.53 3.20
C SER A 275 9.45 15.53 3.53
N LEU A 276 8.69 15.31 4.61
CA LEU A 276 7.68 16.25 5.08
C LEU A 276 8.30 17.45 5.83
N LEU A 277 9.57 17.35 6.27
CA LEU A 277 10.26 18.38 7.05
C LEU A 277 10.66 19.61 6.22
N GLU A 278 10.67 19.50 4.89
CA GLU A 278 10.89 20.63 3.98
C GLU A 278 9.69 21.59 3.95
N PHE A 279 8.51 21.14 4.36
CA PHE A 279 7.25 21.88 4.26
C PHE A 279 6.82 22.58 5.55
N GLY A 280 7.62 22.53 6.62
CA GLY A 280 7.28 23.11 7.91
C GLY A 280 8.42 23.89 8.57
N SER A 281 8.10 25.03 9.19
CA SER A 281 8.97 25.80 10.09
C SER A 281 9.18 25.10 11.45
N GLY A 282 9.26 23.77 11.45
CA GLY A 282 9.34 22.97 12.66
C GLY A 282 10.61 23.23 13.46
N SER A 283 10.46 23.26 14.78
CA SER A 283 11.56 23.38 15.73
C SER A 283 12.54 22.20 15.58
N LYS A 284 13.78 22.36 16.08
CA LYS A 284 14.78 21.28 16.06
C LYS A 284 14.28 19.98 16.73
N VAL A 285 13.44 20.10 17.76
CA VAL A 285 12.87 18.96 18.49
C VAL A 285 11.89 18.18 17.61
N GLU A 286 11.06 18.87 16.84
CA GLU A 286 10.07 18.24 15.96
C GLU A 286 10.72 17.59 14.74
N LYS A 287 11.74 18.26 14.17
CA LYS A 287 12.59 17.64 13.14
C LYS A 287 13.22 16.36 13.67
N ALA A 288 13.73 16.36 14.90
CA ALA A 288 14.26 15.14 15.53
C ALA A 288 13.20 14.06 15.80
N ALA A 289 11.94 14.42 16.07
CA ALA A 289 10.85 13.46 16.27
C ALA A 289 10.49 12.68 14.98
N LEU A 290 10.69 13.28 13.82
CA LEU A 290 10.42 12.68 12.51
C LEU A 290 11.68 12.12 11.82
N LEU A 291 12.86 12.64 12.14
CA LEU A 291 14.11 12.25 11.48
C LEU A 291 14.44 10.78 11.72
N GLY A 292 14.80 10.07 10.65
CA GLY A 292 15.18 8.66 10.70
C GLY A 292 14.02 7.70 10.99
N ARG A 293 12.77 8.18 10.98
CA ARG A 293 11.58 7.36 11.15
C ARG A 293 10.76 7.27 9.87
N TYR A 294 10.21 6.09 9.64
CA TYR A 294 9.41 5.82 8.46
C TYR A 294 7.99 5.34 8.81
N PHE A 295 7.07 5.59 7.89
CA PHE A 295 5.72 5.04 7.86
C PHE A 295 5.72 3.85 6.91
N VAL A 296 5.10 2.75 7.33
CA VAL A 296 5.17 1.44 6.66
C VAL A 296 3.78 0.98 6.31
N VAL A 297 3.56 0.61 5.05
CA VAL A 297 2.30 0.01 4.65
C VAL A 297 2.58 -1.32 3.99
N LYS A 298 2.01 -2.38 4.57
CA LYS A 298 1.92 -3.70 3.96
C LYS A 298 0.79 -3.68 2.93
N GLU A 299 1.10 -4.15 1.73
CA GLU A 299 0.16 -4.47 0.67
C GLU A 299 0.06 -5.99 0.55
N VAL A 300 -1.14 -6.51 0.35
CA VAL A 300 -1.44 -7.94 0.15
C VAL A 300 -2.20 -8.09 -1.16
N TRP A 301 -1.49 -8.29 -2.25
CA TRP A 301 -2.02 -8.25 -3.62
C TRP A 301 -3.14 -9.26 -3.87
N LYS A 302 -3.07 -10.44 -3.22
CA LYS A 302 -4.10 -11.48 -3.32
C LYS A 302 -5.47 -11.06 -2.74
N MET A 303 -5.54 -9.99 -1.95
CA MET A 303 -6.79 -9.43 -1.44
C MET A 303 -7.49 -8.53 -2.47
N GLY A 304 -6.94 -8.38 -3.67
CA GLY A 304 -7.51 -7.52 -4.70
C GLY A 304 -7.45 -6.04 -4.31
N THR A 305 -8.54 -5.31 -4.58
CA THR A 305 -8.63 -3.86 -4.39
C THR A 305 -8.25 -3.37 -2.98
N PRO A 306 -8.79 -3.91 -1.87
CA PRO A 306 -8.43 -3.42 -0.53
C PRO A 306 -6.99 -3.74 -0.12
N GLY A 307 -6.34 -4.69 -0.81
CA GLY A 307 -4.98 -5.12 -0.51
C GLY A 307 -3.88 -4.17 -0.97
N LYS A 308 -4.20 -3.11 -1.71
CA LYS A 308 -3.25 -2.24 -2.41
C LYS A 308 -3.40 -0.79 -1.98
N ILE A 309 -2.32 -0.03 -2.09
CA ILE A 309 -2.38 1.43 -1.99
C ILE A 309 -2.73 1.98 -3.36
N TRP A 310 -3.73 2.86 -3.40
CA TRP A 310 -4.17 3.53 -4.63
C TRP A 310 -3.67 4.98 -4.71
N ASP A 311 -3.58 5.51 -5.93
CA ASP A 311 -3.01 6.83 -6.25
C ASP A 311 -3.65 7.93 -5.40
N SER A 312 -4.98 7.94 -5.34
CA SER A 312 -5.74 8.95 -4.61
C SER A 312 -5.44 8.92 -3.11
N ALA A 313 -5.11 7.75 -2.55
CA ALA A 313 -4.75 7.62 -1.14
C ALA A 313 -3.42 8.33 -0.83
N LEU A 314 -2.46 8.25 -1.75
CA LEU A 314 -1.18 8.93 -1.62
C LEU A 314 -1.31 10.45 -1.77
N VAL A 315 -2.17 10.92 -2.67
CA VAL A 315 -2.41 12.37 -2.86
C VAL A 315 -3.09 12.97 -1.64
N LEU A 316 -4.17 12.36 -1.15
CA LEU A 316 -4.85 12.80 0.06
C LEU A 316 -3.92 12.74 1.28
N SER A 317 -3.11 11.67 1.39
CA SER A 317 -2.09 11.55 2.45
C SER A 317 -1.10 12.71 2.44
N ASP A 318 -0.53 13.06 1.28
CA ASP A 318 0.42 14.18 1.16
C ASP A 318 -0.23 15.52 1.51
N MET A 319 -1.44 15.77 1.00
CA MET A 319 -2.19 16.99 1.28
C MET A 319 -2.42 17.19 2.78
N PHE A 320 -2.96 16.19 3.47
CA PHE A 320 -3.24 16.29 4.90
C PHE A 320 -1.96 16.26 5.76
N ALA A 321 -0.96 15.48 5.38
CA ALA A 321 0.34 15.49 6.07
C ALA A 321 0.94 16.90 6.05
N LYS A 322 0.94 17.58 4.90
CA LYS A 322 1.42 18.97 4.79
C LYS A 322 0.57 19.94 5.60
N LYS A 323 -0.75 19.79 5.60
CA LYS A 323 -1.63 20.62 6.44
C LYS A 323 -1.31 20.45 7.93
N ILE A 324 -1.03 19.24 8.41
CA ILE A 324 -0.57 18.99 9.78
C ILE A 324 0.80 19.63 10.04
N MET A 325 1.73 19.56 9.08
CA MET A 325 3.06 20.18 9.22
C MET A 325 2.99 21.71 9.31
N GLN A 326 2.08 22.33 8.55
CA GLN A 326 1.81 23.76 8.58
C GLN A 326 1.10 24.17 9.88
N GLU A 327 0.06 23.43 10.26
CA GLU A 327 -0.80 23.71 11.40
C GLU A 327 -1.09 22.44 12.21
N ARG A 328 -0.30 22.18 13.25
CA ARG A 328 -0.34 20.90 14.01
C ARG A 328 -1.65 20.65 14.75
N THR A 329 -2.40 21.72 15.02
CA THR A 329 -3.68 21.70 15.72
C THR A 329 -4.85 21.55 14.76
N CYS A 330 -4.62 21.51 13.45
CA CYS A 330 -5.72 21.58 12.48
C CYS A 330 -6.73 20.44 12.64
N LEU A 331 -6.34 19.29 13.20
CA LEU A 331 -7.25 18.15 13.40
C LEU A 331 -7.70 17.96 14.86
N ASP A 332 -7.32 18.86 15.79
CA ASP A 332 -7.69 18.74 17.20
C ASP A 332 -9.21 18.83 17.39
N GLY A 333 -9.74 17.90 18.20
CA GLY A 333 -11.17 17.80 18.49
C GLY A 333 -12.03 17.38 17.30
N LYS A 334 -11.44 17.06 16.15
CA LYS A 334 -12.16 16.66 14.94
C LYS A 334 -12.29 15.15 14.85
N HIS A 335 -13.42 14.68 14.34
CA HIS A 335 -13.63 13.28 13.98
C HIS A 335 -13.48 13.10 12.46
N ILE A 336 -12.54 12.25 12.06
CA ILE A 336 -12.19 11.99 10.67
C ILE A 336 -12.50 10.53 10.35
N VAL A 337 -13.20 10.31 9.24
CA VAL A 337 -13.48 8.98 8.70
C VAL A 337 -12.64 8.75 7.45
N ASP A 338 -11.83 7.69 7.45
CA ASP A 338 -11.18 7.16 6.25
C ASP A 338 -12.10 6.07 5.68
N LEU A 339 -12.85 6.41 4.63
CA LEU A 339 -13.90 5.59 4.03
C LEU A 339 -13.30 4.63 3.00
N SER A 340 -13.55 3.33 3.19
CA SER A 340 -12.98 2.26 2.36
C SER A 340 -11.45 2.36 2.31
N ALA A 341 -10.87 2.34 3.51
CA ALA A 341 -9.47 2.67 3.76
C ALA A 341 -8.49 1.66 3.11
N GLY A 342 -8.95 0.46 2.75
CA GLY A 342 -8.15 -0.62 2.17
C GLY A 342 -6.99 -1.02 3.07
N THR A 343 -5.80 -0.52 2.75
CA THR A 343 -4.58 -0.73 3.55
C THR A 343 -4.53 0.14 4.82
N GLY A 344 -5.37 1.18 4.91
CA GLY A 344 -5.35 2.17 5.98
C GLY A 344 -4.31 3.28 5.79
N CYS A 345 -3.80 3.46 4.56
CA CYS A 345 -2.70 4.37 4.26
C CYS A 345 -2.92 5.80 4.79
N ILE A 346 -4.09 6.40 4.51
CA ILE A 346 -4.38 7.79 4.89
C ILE A 346 -4.52 7.89 6.41
N GLY A 347 -5.50 7.21 6.99
CA GLY A 347 -5.82 7.34 8.42
C GLY A 347 -4.64 6.98 9.34
N LEU A 348 -3.90 5.91 9.03
CA LEU A 348 -2.74 5.51 9.85
C LEU A 348 -1.58 6.48 9.71
N LEU A 349 -1.39 7.11 8.56
CA LEU A 349 -0.40 8.17 8.40
C LEU A 349 -0.74 9.35 9.30
N LEU A 350 -1.97 9.86 9.22
CA LEU A 350 -2.41 11.01 10.00
C LEU A 350 -2.26 10.72 11.50
N GLY A 351 -2.70 9.54 11.95
CA GLY A 351 -2.53 9.12 13.35
C GLY A 351 -1.06 9.05 13.77
N THR A 352 -0.20 8.51 12.92
CA THR A 352 1.25 8.44 13.18
C THR A 352 1.89 9.82 13.28
N LEU A 353 1.50 10.76 12.41
CA LEU A 353 1.99 12.14 12.42
C LEU A 353 1.53 12.89 13.66
N LEU A 354 0.23 12.84 13.97
CA LEU A 354 -0.36 13.50 15.13
C LEU A 354 0.28 13.00 16.43
N ARG A 355 0.38 11.67 16.62
CA ARG A 355 0.99 11.07 17.81
C ARG A 355 2.44 11.52 18.03
N ARG A 356 3.20 11.68 16.95
CA ARG A 356 4.63 12.06 17.00
C ARG A 356 4.85 13.55 17.18
N LEU A 357 4.07 14.36 16.49
CA LEU A 357 4.22 15.81 16.49
C LEU A 357 3.48 16.48 17.65
N ARG A 358 2.41 15.84 18.14
CA ARG A 358 1.52 16.37 19.17
C ARG A 358 0.90 15.22 20.00
N PRO A 359 1.65 14.59 20.91
CA PRO A 359 1.15 13.48 21.73
C PRO A 359 -0.16 13.72 22.49
N GLN A 360 -0.50 15.00 22.72
CA GLN A 360 -1.74 15.47 23.37
C GLN A 360 -2.89 15.77 22.39
N HIS A 361 -2.77 15.38 21.12
CA HIS A 361 -3.84 15.61 20.13
C HIS A 361 -5.15 14.96 20.58
N THR A 362 -6.27 15.54 20.16
CA THR A 362 -7.62 15.04 20.51
C THR A 362 -8.39 14.55 19.28
N CYS A 363 -7.77 14.57 18.10
CA CYS A 363 -8.33 14.03 16.87
C CYS A 363 -8.79 12.57 17.05
N GLN A 364 -9.95 12.23 16.51
CA GLN A 364 -10.45 10.86 16.43
C GLN A 364 -10.42 10.41 14.96
N LEU A 365 -9.71 9.33 14.67
CA LEU A 365 -9.59 8.71 13.35
C LEU A 365 -10.37 7.41 13.33
N THR A 366 -11.31 7.27 12.40
CA THR A 366 -12.04 6.00 12.18
C THR A 366 -11.76 5.51 10.77
N LEU A 367 -10.99 4.44 10.67
CA LEU A 367 -10.71 3.75 9.42
C LEU A 367 -11.79 2.69 9.20
N THR A 368 -12.44 2.73 8.04
CA THR A 368 -13.57 1.87 7.73
C THR A 368 -13.37 1.09 6.46
N ASP A 369 -13.84 -0.15 6.46
CA ASP A 369 -13.87 -0.99 5.26
C ASP A 369 -14.79 -2.20 5.49
N LEU A 370 -14.89 -3.08 4.50
CA LEU A 370 -15.49 -4.40 4.63
C LEU A 370 -14.64 -5.31 5.54
N PRO A 371 -15.25 -6.33 6.18
CA PRO A 371 -14.57 -7.20 7.16
C PRO A 371 -13.25 -7.78 6.68
N GLU A 372 -13.15 -8.14 5.39
CA GLU A 372 -11.97 -8.72 4.76
C GLU A 372 -10.74 -7.82 4.79
N ALA A 373 -10.91 -6.49 4.78
CA ALA A 373 -9.80 -5.55 4.78
C ALA A 373 -9.32 -5.18 6.20
N LEU A 374 -10.19 -5.34 7.22
CA LEU A 374 -9.92 -4.85 8.58
C LEU A 374 -8.67 -5.48 9.20
N ASP A 375 -8.38 -6.75 8.91
CA ASP A 375 -7.17 -7.41 9.43
C ASP A 375 -5.89 -6.81 8.84
N LEU A 376 -5.90 -6.45 7.55
CA LEU A 376 -4.78 -5.75 6.92
C LEU A 376 -4.57 -4.37 7.55
N ILE A 377 -5.65 -3.62 7.81
CA ILE A 377 -5.58 -2.31 8.49
C ILE A 377 -4.99 -2.49 9.90
N ARG A 378 -5.41 -3.52 10.65
CA ARG A 378 -4.85 -3.82 11.99
C ARG A 378 -3.39 -4.22 11.94
N GLU A 379 -2.95 -4.97 10.93
CA GLU A 379 -1.54 -5.27 10.74
C GLU A 379 -0.74 -3.99 10.46
N ASN A 380 -1.22 -3.12 9.57
CA ASN A 380 -0.58 -1.84 9.28
C ASN A 380 -0.59 -0.89 10.49
N HIS A 381 -1.65 -0.91 11.30
CA HIS A 381 -1.66 -0.20 12.59
C HIS A 381 -0.49 -0.66 13.46
N ARG A 382 -0.31 -1.98 13.63
CA ARG A 382 0.77 -2.53 14.45
C ARG A 382 2.16 -2.14 13.96
N LEU A 383 2.35 -2.01 12.64
CA LEU A 383 3.63 -1.61 12.05
C LEU A 383 4.01 -0.15 12.36
N ASN A 384 3.03 0.73 12.61
CA ASN A 384 3.27 2.19 12.73
C ASN A 384 2.97 2.77 14.11
N VAL A 385 1.92 2.27 14.75
CA VAL A 385 1.38 2.79 16.01
C VAL A 385 1.82 1.91 17.18
N GLY A 386 1.88 0.60 16.97
CA GLY A 386 2.29 -0.39 17.96
C GLY A 386 1.22 -1.46 18.19
N HIS A 387 1.52 -2.39 19.09
CA HIS A 387 0.62 -3.51 19.42
C HIS A 387 -0.56 -3.11 20.32
N GLU A 388 -0.38 -2.05 21.11
CA GLU A 388 -1.41 -1.55 22.00
C GLU A 388 -2.52 -0.82 21.24
N PRO A 389 -3.78 -0.92 21.68
CA PRO A 389 -4.87 -0.10 21.15
C PRO A 389 -4.55 1.39 21.31
N ASP A 390 -4.71 2.15 20.24
CA ASP A 390 -4.62 3.61 20.29
C ASP A 390 -6.04 4.18 20.56
N PRO A 391 -6.22 5.01 21.59
CA PRO A 391 -7.54 5.56 21.93
C PRO A 391 -8.11 6.51 20.87
N HIS A 392 -7.28 6.98 19.94
CA HIS A 392 -7.63 7.92 18.89
C HIS A 392 -7.78 7.26 17.51
N ILE A 393 -7.44 5.97 17.36
CA ILE A 393 -7.52 5.26 16.07
C ILE A 393 -8.44 4.05 16.19
N HIS A 394 -9.54 4.10 15.43
CA HIS A 394 -10.63 3.14 15.48
C HIS A 394 -10.69 2.43 14.13
N ILE A 395 -10.78 1.10 14.14
CA ILE A 395 -10.87 0.28 12.93
C ILE A 395 -12.22 -0.43 12.95
N GLU A 396 -13.13 0.00 12.08
CA GLU A 396 -14.54 -0.36 12.14
C GLU A 396 -15.03 -0.93 10.81
N LYS A 397 -16.00 -1.85 10.88
CA LYS A 397 -16.69 -2.33 9.68
C LYS A 397 -17.62 -1.23 9.18
N LEU A 398 -17.62 -1.00 7.87
CA LEU A 398 -18.68 -0.28 7.18
C LEU A 398 -18.90 -0.87 5.78
N CYS A 399 -20.10 -1.40 5.54
CA CYS A 399 -20.54 -1.74 4.19
C CYS A 399 -21.40 -0.62 3.61
N TRP A 400 -21.13 -0.20 2.37
CA TRP A 400 -21.89 0.86 1.73
C TRP A 400 -23.38 0.49 1.60
N GLY A 401 -24.25 1.48 1.75
CA GLY A 401 -25.71 1.33 1.71
C GLY A 401 -26.30 0.78 3.01
N ILE A 402 -25.47 0.26 3.93
CA ILE A 402 -25.94 -0.28 5.21
C ILE A 402 -26.06 0.84 6.23
N THR A 403 -27.26 1.43 6.34
CA THR A 403 -27.57 2.53 7.26
C THR A 403 -27.20 2.22 8.72
N ARG A 404 -27.31 0.95 9.14
CA ARG A 404 -26.93 0.53 10.50
C ARG A 404 -25.44 0.77 10.78
N ASP A 405 -24.57 0.47 9.82
CA ASP A 405 -23.12 0.61 9.98
C ASP A 405 -22.77 2.10 10.14
N ALA A 406 -23.34 2.98 9.29
CA ALA A 406 -23.17 4.43 9.41
C ALA A 406 -23.67 4.98 10.76
N LYS A 407 -24.87 4.56 11.22
CA LYS A 407 -25.41 4.98 12.53
C LYS A 407 -24.52 4.52 13.70
N GLN A 408 -23.96 3.32 13.61
CA GLN A 408 -23.05 2.81 14.64
C GLN A 408 -21.76 3.62 14.70
N LEU A 409 -21.21 4.00 13.54
CA LEU A 409 -20.03 4.85 13.45
C LEU A 409 -20.29 6.23 14.07
N ILE A 410 -21.38 6.89 13.70
CA ILE A 410 -21.79 8.20 14.24
C ILE A 410 -21.93 8.12 15.78
N LYS A 411 -22.58 7.06 16.27
CA LYS A 411 -22.76 6.85 17.72
C LYS A 411 -21.41 6.69 18.44
N LYS A 412 -20.49 5.90 17.87
CA LYS A 412 -19.15 5.67 18.45
C LYS A 412 -18.28 6.93 18.42
N GLY A 413 -18.37 7.72 17.35
CA GLY A 413 -17.65 8.99 17.19
C GLY A 413 -18.21 10.15 18.02
N GLY A 414 -19.31 9.96 18.77
CA GLY A 414 -19.95 11.02 19.53
C GLY A 414 -20.69 12.06 18.66
N GLY A 415 -20.96 11.74 17.40
CA GLY A 415 -21.55 12.64 16.42
C GLY A 415 -21.14 12.29 14.99
N GLY A 416 -21.70 13.00 14.01
CA GLY A 416 -21.24 12.86 12.62
C GLY A 416 -19.82 13.41 12.45
N PRO A 417 -19.03 12.86 11.50
CA PRO A 417 -17.65 13.28 11.28
C PRO A 417 -17.55 14.74 10.82
N ASP A 418 -16.42 15.36 11.12
CA ASP A 418 -16.02 16.66 10.57
C ASP A 418 -15.45 16.50 9.16
N LEU A 419 -14.69 15.42 8.93
CA LEU A 419 -14.06 15.12 7.65
C LEU A 419 -14.30 13.67 7.24
N ILE A 420 -14.57 13.46 5.95
CA ILE A 420 -14.55 12.13 5.33
C ILE A 420 -13.51 12.15 4.21
N LEU A 421 -12.57 11.22 4.27
CA LEU A 421 -11.54 11.00 3.26
C LEU A 421 -11.92 9.73 2.50
N ALA A 422 -12.00 9.81 1.18
CA ALA A 422 -12.34 8.66 0.34
C ALA A 422 -11.41 8.61 -0.87
N SER A 423 -10.67 7.52 -1.05
CA SER A 423 -9.69 7.38 -2.14
C SER A 423 -10.05 6.27 -3.10
N ASP A 424 -10.22 6.61 -4.38
CA ASP A 424 -10.48 5.67 -5.48
C ASP A 424 -11.68 4.73 -5.22
N VAL A 425 -12.74 5.27 -4.62
CA VAL A 425 -14.00 4.55 -4.32
C VAL A 425 -14.97 4.49 -5.52
N LEU A 426 -14.66 5.19 -6.62
CA LEU A 426 -15.40 5.17 -7.88
C LEU A 426 -14.77 4.14 -8.83
N TYR A 427 -15.24 2.89 -8.79
CA TYR A 427 -14.74 1.84 -9.67
C TYR A 427 -15.78 0.79 -10.09
N ASP A 428 -16.87 0.62 -9.34
CA ASP A 428 -17.96 -0.30 -9.67
C ASP A 428 -19.30 0.46 -9.72
N PRO A 429 -19.85 0.70 -10.93
CA PRO A 429 -21.11 1.44 -11.09
C PRO A 429 -22.30 0.85 -10.34
N LYS A 430 -22.29 -0.46 -10.08
CA LYS A 430 -23.36 -1.14 -9.32
C LYS A 430 -23.39 -0.68 -7.86
N CYS A 431 -22.28 -0.16 -7.35
CA CYS A 431 -22.13 0.27 -5.97
C CYS A 431 -22.35 1.78 -5.77
N PHE A 432 -22.49 2.58 -6.83
CA PHE A 432 -22.55 4.06 -6.71
C PHE A 432 -23.73 4.55 -5.87
N SER A 433 -24.92 3.98 -6.04
CA SER A 433 -26.08 4.34 -5.22
C SER A 433 -25.83 4.06 -3.73
N ALA A 434 -25.31 2.87 -3.40
CA ALA A 434 -24.99 2.49 -2.03
C ALA A 434 -23.90 3.37 -1.41
N LEU A 435 -22.88 3.75 -2.19
CA LEU A 435 -21.84 4.70 -1.77
C LEU A 435 -22.45 6.07 -1.46
N VAL A 436 -23.26 6.63 -2.36
CA VAL A 436 -23.90 7.94 -2.17
C VAL A 436 -24.82 7.93 -0.94
N ASP A 437 -25.61 6.88 -0.73
CA ASP A 437 -26.44 6.73 0.47
C ASP A 437 -25.62 6.68 1.75
N THR A 438 -24.43 6.07 1.71
CA THR A 438 -23.48 6.08 2.84
C THR A 438 -22.97 7.48 3.13
N LEU A 439 -22.53 8.21 2.09
CA LEU A 439 -22.07 9.60 2.23
C LEU A 439 -23.18 10.47 2.83
N LYS A 440 -24.42 10.33 2.35
CA LYS A 440 -25.59 11.05 2.89
C LYS A 440 -25.87 10.73 4.35
N ALA A 441 -25.73 9.46 4.74
CA ALA A 441 -25.98 8.99 6.10
C ALA A 441 -24.92 9.48 7.09
N LEU A 442 -23.66 9.56 6.65
CA LEU A 442 -22.55 10.04 7.48
C LEU A 442 -22.52 11.58 7.59
N CYS A 443 -22.88 12.29 6.53
CA CYS A 443 -22.71 13.75 6.48
C CYS A 443 -23.77 14.52 7.27
N VAL A 444 -23.27 15.45 8.08
CA VAL A 444 -24.04 16.47 8.80
C VAL A 444 -23.94 17.80 8.04
N PRO A 445 -25.05 18.35 7.51
CA PRO A 445 -25.06 19.62 6.78
C PRO A 445 -24.38 20.76 7.57
N GLY A 446 -23.57 21.56 6.90
CA GLY A 446 -22.82 22.67 7.50
C GLY A 446 -21.64 22.27 8.39
N LYS A 447 -21.43 20.97 8.67
CA LYS A 447 -20.33 20.43 9.47
C LYS A 447 -19.36 19.57 8.65
N THR A 448 -19.89 18.53 7.98
CA THR A 448 -19.05 17.50 7.34
C THR A 448 -18.56 17.96 5.98
N VAL A 449 -17.26 17.85 5.73
CA VAL A 449 -16.64 18.02 4.40
C VAL A 449 -16.06 16.69 3.94
N ILE A 450 -16.32 16.32 2.68
CA ILE A 450 -15.72 15.13 2.07
C ILE A 450 -14.61 15.57 1.13
N TYR A 451 -13.42 14.97 1.26
CA TYR A 451 -12.38 15.01 0.24
C TYR A 451 -12.28 13.64 -0.45
N LEU A 452 -12.77 13.59 -1.68
CA LEU A 452 -12.84 12.40 -2.51
C LEU A 452 -11.76 12.47 -3.59
N GLY A 453 -10.76 11.61 -3.48
CA GLY A 453 -9.76 11.43 -4.54
C GLY A 453 -10.23 10.39 -5.54
N TYR A 454 -10.14 10.72 -6.82
CA TYR A 454 -10.54 9.87 -7.92
C TYR A 454 -9.56 9.98 -9.08
N LYS A 455 -9.05 8.84 -9.53
CA LYS A 455 -8.36 8.72 -10.82
C LYS A 455 -9.21 7.88 -11.77
N ARG A 456 -9.50 8.46 -12.93
CA ARG A 456 -10.26 7.82 -14.01
C ARG A 456 -9.56 6.56 -14.49
N ARG A 457 -10.27 5.42 -14.45
CA ARG A 457 -9.77 4.10 -14.85
C ARG A 457 -10.89 3.29 -15.51
N GLY A 458 -10.98 3.36 -16.84
CA GLY A 458 -11.81 2.44 -17.64
C GLY A 458 -13.33 2.52 -17.44
N LEU A 459 -13.85 3.38 -16.55
CA LEU A 459 -15.27 3.69 -16.49
C LEU A 459 -15.69 4.36 -17.79
N LYS A 460 -16.84 3.96 -18.33
CA LYS A 460 -17.46 4.65 -19.46
C LYS A 460 -17.95 6.03 -19.00
N GLN A 461 -18.06 6.96 -19.94
CA GLN A 461 -18.45 8.33 -19.63
C GLN A 461 -19.85 8.40 -18.97
N GLU A 462 -20.77 7.55 -19.41
CA GLU A 462 -22.12 7.42 -18.84
C GLU A 462 -22.12 6.85 -17.42
N GLU A 463 -21.19 5.95 -17.09
CA GLU A 463 -21.05 5.39 -15.74
C GLU A 463 -20.48 6.43 -14.78
N GLU A 464 -19.44 7.15 -15.21
CA GLU A 464 -18.90 8.28 -14.45
C GLU A 464 -19.99 9.34 -14.22
N LYS A 465 -20.72 9.71 -15.27
CA LYS A 465 -21.82 10.66 -15.19
C LYS A 465 -22.90 10.19 -14.20
N LEU A 466 -23.25 8.90 -14.21
CA LEU A 466 -24.21 8.34 -13.26
C LEU A 466 -23.81 8.60 -11.81
N PHE A 467 -22.53 8.41 -11.45
CA PHE A 467 -22.05 8.74 -10.11
C PHE A 467 -22.29 10.22 -9.80
N PHE A 468 -21.81 11.12 -10.66
CA PHE A 468 -21.90 12.57 -10.43
C PHE A 468 -23.34 13.09 -10.41
N ASP A 469 -24.24 12.53 -11.21
CA ASP A 469 -25.68 12.85 -11.16
C ASP A 469 -26.29 12.46 -9.80
N LEU A 470 -25.96 11.26 -9.29
CA LEU A 470 -26.45 10.79 -7.99
C LEU A 470 -25.96 11.66 -6.82
N VAL A 471 -24.68 12.05 -6.85
CA VAL A 471 -24.09 12.84 -5.77
C VAL A 471 -24.49 14.33 -5.85
N ASN A 472 -24.60 14.92 -7.05
CA ASN A 472 -25.09 16.30 -7.23
C ASN A 472 -26.52 16.53 -6.73
N ALA A 473 -27.34 15.48 -6.63
CA ALA A 473 -28.68 15.59 -6.09
C ALA A 473 -28.72 15.92 -4.58
N ASN A 474 -27.60 15.78 -3.86
CA ASN A 474 -27.53 16.00 -2.41
C ASN A 474 -26.27 16.73 -1.94
N PHE A 475 -25.31 16.98 -2.84
CA PHE A 475 -24.03 17.57 -2.51
C PHE A 475 -23.61 18.59 -3.56
N ASP A 476 -23.03 19.68 -3.08
CA ASP A 476 -22.29 20.63 -3.91
C ASP A 476 -20.89 20.05 -4.15
N ILE A 477 -20.51 19.92 -5.42
CA ILE A 477 -19.26 19.27 -5.83
C ILE A 477 -18.32 20.30 -6.43
N THR A 478 -17.09 20.29 -5.94
CA THR A 478 -16.10 21.32 -6.25
C THR A 478 -14.75 20.63 -6.42
N THR A 479 -13.98 20.99 -7.44
CA THR A 479 -12.66 20.37 -7.66
C THR A 479 -11.60 21.18 -6.94
N VAL A 480 -10.83 20.52 -6.07
CA VAL A 480 -9.74 21.16 -5.33
C VAL A 480 -8.62 21.51 -6.31
N GLY A 481 -8.32 22.81 -6.42
CA GLY A 481 -7.22 23.33 -7.24
C GLY A 481 -7.61 23.85 -8.63
N THR A 482 -8.87 23.71 -9.08
CA THR A 482 -9.33 24.37 -10.30
C THR A 482 -10.16 25.61 -9.96
N SER A 483 -9.65 26.78 -10.37
CA SER A 483 -10.17 28.17 -10.35
C SER A 483 -9.58 29.13 -9.30
N HIS A 484 -8.84 30.14 -9.81
CA HIS A 484 -8.69 31.52 -9.30
C HIS A 484 -8.18 31.75 -7.87
N ASP A 485 -7.01 31.21 -7.52
CA ASP A 485 -6.24 31.64 -6.34
C ASP A 485 -5.33 32.85 -6.67
N HIS A 486 -5.91 33.92 -7.24
CA HIS A 486 -5.27 35.23 -7.27
C HIS A 486 -5.60 36.01 -6.00
N SER A 487 -5.08 35.54 -4.86
CA SER A 487 -4.89 36.42 -3.71
C SER A 487 -3.40 36.74 -3.58
N LEU A 488 -2.99 37.78 -4.30
CA LEU A 488 -1.97 38.80 -3.96
C LEU A 488 -1.52 39.50 -5.25
N ASN A 489 -2.36 40.40 -5.78
CA ASN A 489 -1.86 41.55 -6.53
C ASN A 489 -2.54 42.80 -5.96
N HIS A 490 -1.81 43.51 -5.11
CA HIS A 490 -2.03 44.95 -4.96
C HIS A 490 -1.81 45.58 -6.32
N ASN A 491 -2.88 45.99 -6.99
CA ASN A 491 -3.02 47.28 -7.67
C ASN A 491 -4.42 47.36 -8.26
N GLY A 492 -5.18 48.36 -7.80
CA GLY A 492 -6.54 48.58 -8.24
C GLY A 492 -6.60 48.96 -9.71
N HIS A 493 -7.36 48.22 -10.49
CA HIS A 493 -8.05 48.72 -11.68
C HIS A 493 -9.38 47.98 -11.84
N HIS A 494 -10.45 48.77 -11.90
CA HIS A 494 -11.81 48.37 -12.24
C HIS A 494 -11.85 47.65 -13.59
N TYR A 495 -12.46 46.46 -13.66
CA TYR A 495 -13.22 46.03 -14.85
C TYR A 495 -14.38 45.09 -14.49
N ASP A 496 -15.53 45.48 -15.06
CA ASP A 496 -16.73 44.78 -15.51
C ASP A 496 -17.59 43.90 -14.58
N GLN A 497 -18.86 44.29 -14.47
CA GLN A 497 -19.95 43.61 -13.79
C GLN A 497 -20.64 42.64 -14.78
N GLY A 498 -20.41 41.34 -14.62
CA GLY A 498 -21.13 40.31 -15.35
C GLY A 498 -20.86 38.92 -14.78
N ASN A 499 -21.88 38.39 -14.09
CA ASN A 499 -21.94 37.13 -13.32
C ASN A 499 -21.29 37.17 -11.93
N GLU A 500 -22.14 37.30 -10.91
CA GLU A 500 -21.81 36.99 -9.53
C GLU A 500 -21.40 35.51 -9.43
N GLU A 501 -20.10 35.25 -9.51
CA GLU A 501 -19.50 33.95 -9.22
C GLU A 501 -19.82 33.56 -7.77
N GLU A 502 -20.51 32.45 -7.59
CA GLU A 502 -20.94 31.95 -6.28
C GLU A 502 -19.70 31.55 -5.44
N TYR A 503 -19.20 32.48 -4.63
CA TYR A 503 -18.08 32.24 -3.72
C TYR A 503 -18.46 31.12 -2.74
N GLN A 504 -17.89 29.93 -2.96
CA GLN A 504 -18.06 28.79 -2.07
C GLN A 504 -17.64 29.16 -0.65
N GLN A 505 -18.57 28.98 0.30
CA GLN A 505 -18.32 29.32 1.69
C GLN A 505 -17.65 28.14 2.41
N PRO A 506 -16.62 28.39 3.25
CA PRO A 506 -16.04 27.35 4.07
C PRO A 506 -17.07 26.88 5.11
N ILE A 507 -17.13 25.56 5.34
CA ILE A 507 -18.02 24.95 6.34
C ILE A 507 -17.24 24.12 7.35
N GLY A 508 -17.86 23.86 8.51
CA GLY A 508 -17.29 23.03 9.57
C GLY A 508 -15.80 23.31 9.83
N TRP A 509 -14.98 22.28 9.62
CA TRP A 509 -13.52 22.31 9.76
C TRP A 509 -12.83 23.44 8.95
N GLU A 510 -13.31 23.74 7.75
CA GLU A 510 -12.66 24.72 6.86
C GLU A 510 -12.82 26.16 7.33
N LYS A 511 -13.82 26.45 8.19
CA LYS A 511 -13.98 27.79 8.78
C LYS A 511 -12.78 28.17 9.66
N ASP A 512 -12.22 27.18 10.33
CA ASP A 512 -11.10 27.34 11.25
C ASP A 512 -9.75 27.28 10.52
N HIS A 513 -9.67 26.48 9.44
CA HIS A 513 -8.40 26.06 8.84
C HIS A 513 -8.24 26.40 7.35
N GLY A 514 -9.25 27.01 6.73
CA GLY A 514 -9.31 27.31 5.30
C GLY A 514 -9.55 26.08 4.43
N PHE A 515 -9.71 26.30 3.12
CA PHE A 515 -9.82 25.23 2.15
C PHE A 515 -8.52 24.44 2.02
N MET A 516 -8.63 23.14 1.76
CA MET A 516 -7.48 22.37 1.29
C MET A 516 -7.06 22.85 -0.10
N LYS A 517 -5.75 23.02 -0.29
CA LYS A 517 -5.16 23.35 -1.59
C LYS A 517 -4.35 22.17 -2.10
N ARG A 518 -4.37 21.96 -3.42
CA ARG A 518 -3.43 21.04 -4.08
C ARG A 518 -2.06 21.72 -4.13
N ASN A 519 -0.99 20.95 -3.98
CA ASN A 519 0.36 21.52 -3.99
C ASN A 519 0.79 21.88 -5.42
N HIS A 520 1.14 23.16 -5.65
CA HIS A 520 1.66 23.67 -6.94
C HIS A 520 3.19 23.81 -6.97
N LEU A 521 3.89 23.58 -5.84
CA LEU A 521 5.32 23.89 -5.71
C LEU A 521 6.11 22.71 -5.15
N THR A 522 6.46 21.77 -6.03
CA THR A 522 7.79 21.13 -6.07
C THR A 522 7.98 20.52 -7.46
N MET A 523 8.59 21.30 -8.36
CA MET A 523 9.01 20.89 -9.70
C MET A 523 10.17 19.86 -9.69
N ASP A 524 10.60 19.38 -8.53
CA ASP A 524 11.80 18.53 -8.42
C ASP A 524 11.51 17.04 -8.21
N GLY A 525 10.23 16.63 -8.17
CA GLY A 525 9.85 15.24 -7.94
C GLY A 525 10.25 14.72 -6.55
N ARG A 526 10.51 15.60 -5.56
CA ARG A 526 10.84 15.18 -4.19
C ARG A 526 9.61 15.30 -3.28
N GLY A 527 8.87 14.20 -3.23
CA GLY A 527 7.71 13.98 -2.36
C GLY A 527 7.36 12.49 -2.39
N TRP A 528 6.43 12.03 -1.55
CA TRP A 528 6.06 10.59 -1.52
C TRP A 528 5.53 10.06 -2.86
N LEU A 529 5.11 10.96 -3.74
CA LEU A 529 4.52 10.69 -5.05
C LEU A 529 5.46 10.95 -6.24
N GLY A 530 6.64 11.54 -6.01
CA GLY A 530 7.49 11.95 -7.12
C GLY A 530 6.79 12.87 -8.14
N PRO A 531 7.13 12.77 -9.44
CA PRO A 531 6.46 13.49 -10.52
C PRO A 531 4.95 13.21 -10.65
N ALA A 532 4.45 12.10 -10.12
CA ALA A 532 3.02 11.76 -10.18
C ALA A 532 2.12 12.67 -9.31
N GLY A 533 2.73 13.50 -8.46
CA GLY A 533 2.05 14.60 -7.75
C GLY A 533 2.03 15.92 -8.52
N THR A 534 2.71 16.00 -9.68
CA THR A 534 2.87 17.25 -10.44
C THR A 534 1.75 17.45 -11.45
N ASP A 535 1.17 18.65 -11.45
CA ASP A 535 0.33 19.13 -12.53
C ASP A 535 1.24 19.76 -13.57
N SER A 536 1.65 19.03 -14.61
CA SER A 536 2.20 19.70 -15.79
C SER A 536 1.06 20.48 -16.44
N ASP A 537 1.06 21.79 -16.25
CA ASP A 537 0.09 22.74 -16.80
C ASP A 537 0.11 22.73 -18.33
N ILE A 538 -0.69 21.83 -18.90
CA ILE A 538 -1.40 22.03 -20.17
C ILE A 538 -2.77 21.41 -19.91
N PHE A 539 -3.80 22.26 -19.73
CA PHE A 539 -5.21 21.87 -19.74
C PHE A 539 -5.58 21.39 -21.14
N ASP A 540 -5.09 20.20 -21.47
CA ASP A 540 -5.51 19.43 -22.62
C ASP A 540 -6.49 18.38 -22.08
N GLU A 541 -7.74 18.37 -22.55
CA GLU A 541 -8.74 17.37 -22.12
C GLU A 541 -8.22 15.94 -22.34
N ALA A 542 -7.38 15.74 -23.36
CA ALA A 542 -6.68 14.49 -23.65
C ALA A 542 -5.61 14.07 -22.61
N ARG A 543 -5.18 14.96 -21.69
CA ARG A 543 -4.20 14.68 -20.62
C ARG A 543 -4.81 14.46 -19.24
N GLN A 544 -6.14 14.53 -19.09
CA GLN A 544 -6.81 14.24 -17.82
C GLN A 544 -6.86 12.73 -17.50
N GLU A 545 -6.78 11.89 -18.53
CA GLU A 545 -6.80 10.44 -18.38
C GLU A 545 -5.49 9.97 -17.71
N GLY A 546 -5.54 9.70 -16.40
CA GLY A 546 -4.42 9.19 -15.60
C GLY A 546 -4.00 10.07 -14.42
N LYS A 547 -4.49 11.31 -14.30
CA LYS A 547 -4.25 12.15 -13.11
C LYS A 547 -5.28 11.86 -12.02
N VAL A 548 -4.85 11.98 -10.76
CA VAL A 548 -5.79 12.01 -9.62
C VAL A 548 -6.47 13.37 -9.58
N ILE A 549 -7.80 13.38 -9.45
CA ILE A 549 -8.62 14.56 -9.20
C ILE A 549 -9.10 14.48 -7.74
N ILE A 550 -9.05 15.61 -7.02
CA ILE A 550 -9.60 15.68 -5.67
C ILE A 550 -10.87 16.52 -5.72
N TYR A 551 -12.00 15.91 -5.39
CA TYR A 551 -13.28 16.59 -5.22
C TYR A 551 -13.50 16.92 -3.75
N ARG A 552 -13.98 18.13 -3.50
CA ARG A 552 -14.58 18.54 -2.24
C ARG A 552 -16.09 18.49 -2.40
N LEU A 553 -16.75 17.71 -1.54
CA LEU A 553 -18.20 17.56 -1.52
C LEU A 553 -18.76 18.08 -0.20
N VAL A 554 -19.80 18.90 -0.28
CA VAL A 554 -20.53 19.43 0.87
C VAL A 554 -22.00 19.13 0.70
N LYS A 555 -22.64 18.56 1.73
CA LYS A 555 -24.06 18.22 1.67
C LYS A 555 -24.89 19.50 1.58
N SER A 556 -25.69 19.62 0.52
CA SER A 556 -26.59 20.76 0.29
C SER A 556 -27.63 20.83 1.41
N VAL A 557 -28.05 22.05 1.77
CA VAL A 557 -28.93 22.33 2.92
C VAL A 557 -30.37 21.96 2.64
#